data_AF-S4RPJ2-F1
#
_entry.id   AF-S4RPJ2-F1
#
_cell.length_a   1.000
_cell.length_b   1.000
_cell.length_c   1.000
_cell.angle_alpha   90.00
_cell.angle_beta   90.00
_cell.angle_gamma   90.00
#
_symmetry.space_group_name_H-M   'P 1'
#
loop_
_entity.id
_entity.type
_entity.pdbx_description
1 polymer ?
#
loop_
_entity_poly.entity_id
_entity_poly.type
_entity_poly.pdbx_seq_one_letter_code
_entity_poly.pdbx_strand_id
1 'polypeptide(L)'
;MSWKKLRRTGVPADVCERLSKHNIHTCQDFLSLSSVELLRVTGKSYATVRQLARVVSRACAPRVITALEMRDRPMAAFFATSLPALDRDLQGGIPCGSITEVAGPSGCGKTQFCMMLSALATLPASLGGLDGGVIYIDTESAFSAERLVEIARGRHPEYFCTDEHVIAMTNRVHIYRELTTQSVLSRLESLEEELIAKRVRLLVLDSVASVLRKEIDLRFLAGVAERSELLSHQAALLKYLAQEFSLPV
;
A
#
# COMPACT_ATOMS: atom_id res chain seq x y z
N MET A 1 9.93 6.51 8.00
CA MET A 1 9.82 5.66 6.79
C MET A 1 10.73 6.20 5.71
N SER A 2 11.72 5.42 5.27
CA SER A 2 12.73 5.85 4.28
C SER A 2 12.13 6.11 2.88
N TRP A 3 11.07 5.39 2.52
CA TRP A 3 10.34 5.56 1.25
C TRP A 3 9.50 6.84 1.14
N LYS A 4 9.47 7.67 2.18
CA LYS A 4 8.73 8.93 2.16
C LYS A 4 9.31 9.86 1.08
N LYS A 5 8.44 10.36 0.19
CA LYS A 5 8.82 11.27 -0.91
C LYS A 5 9.37 12.59 -0.37
N LEU A 6 10.46 13.10 -0.95
CA LEU A 6 11.14 14.33 -0.50
C LEU A 6 10.25 15.57 -0.55
N ARG A 7 9.31 15.63 -1.49
CA ARG A 7 8.29 16.69 -1.55
C ARG A 7 7.40 16.76 -0.29
N ARG A 8 7.45 15.76 0.59
CA ARG A 8 6.71 15.67 1.87
C ARG A 8 7.59 15.84 3.11
N THR A 9 8.87 16.17 2.96
CA THR A 9 9.86 16.17 4.06
C THR A 9 10.28 17.58 4.51
N GLY A 10 9.68 18.63 3.93
CA GLY A 10 10.03 20.03 4.21
C GLY A 10 11.26 20.53 3.45
N VAL A 11 11.78 19.73 2.50
CA VAL A 11 12.81 20.16 1.55
C VAL A 11 12.21 21.19 0.59
N PRO A 12 12.91 22.30 0.29
CA PRO A 12 12.44 23.31 -0.66
C PRO A 12 12.14 22.74 -2.06
N ALA A 13 11.09 23.23 -2.71
CA ALA A 13 10.63 22.73 -4.00
C ALA A 13 11.70 22.83 -5.11
N ASP A 14 12.50 23.91 -5.13
CA ASP A 14 13.62 24.08 -6.09
C ASP A 14 14.68 22.99 -5.93
N VAL A 15 14.94 22.56 -4.69
CA VAL A 15 15.89 21.48 -4.39
C VAL A 15 15.30 20.14 -4.79
N CYS A 16 14.01 19.90 -4.48
CA CYS A 16 13.32 18.69 -4.91
C CYS A 16 13.33 18.53 -6.45
N GLU A 17 13.12 19.60 -7.21
CA GLU A 17 13.13 19.55 -8.68
C GLU A 17 14.54 19.24 -9.25
N ARG A 18 15.60 19.74 -8.62
CA ARG A 18 16.98 19.39 -9.01
C ARG A 18 17.32 17.93 -8.70
N LEU A 19 16.91 17.47 -7.52
CA LEU A 19 17.10 16.09 -7.08
C LEU A 19 16.32 15.11 -7.98
N SER A 20 15.09 15.45 -8.37
CA SER A 20 14.29 14.61 -9.25
C SER A 20 14.89 14.44 -10.64
N LYS A 21 15.63 15.45 -11.15
CA LYS A 21 16.38 15.33 -12.43
C LYS A 21 17.51 14.29 -12.36
N HIS A 22 17.88 13.85 -11.16
CA HIS A 22 18.90 12.84 -10.90
C HIS A 22 18.30 11.57 -10.29
N ASN A 23 17.00 11.33 -10.46
CA ASN A 23 16.27 10.18 -9.92
C ASN A 23 16.29 10.06 -8.37
N ILE A 24 16.44 11.19 -7.66
CA ILE A 24 16.41 11.22 -6.19
C ILE A 24 15.03 11.73 -5.76
N HIS A 25 14.16 10.82 -5.31
CA HIS A 25 12.75 11.13 -5.03
C HIS A 25 12.35 10.90 -3.57
N THR A 26 13.07 10.02 -2.85
CA THR A 26 12.72 9.58 -1.49
C THR A 26 13.77 9.98 -0.45
N CYS A 27 13.42 9.85 0.83
CA CYS A 27 14.40 10.01 1.90
C CYS A 27 15.53 8.99 1.80
N GLN A 28 15.23 7.76 1.36
CA GLN A 28 16.21 6.71 1.14
C GLN A 28 17.24 7.14 0.10
N ASP A 29 16.79 7.56 -1.07
CA ASP A 29 17.68 8.00 -2.16
C ASP A 29 18.62 9.11 -1.69
N PHE A 30 18.05 10.12 -1.01
CA PHE A 30 18.80 11.26 -0.50
C PHE A 30 19.84 10.85 0.56
N LEU A 31 19.45 10.00 1.51
CA LEU A 31 20.30 9.61 2.65
C LEU A 31 21.32 8.52 2.28
N SER A 32 21.16 7.88 1.11
CA SER A 32 22.12 6.92 0.58
C SER A 32 23.32 7.59 -0.10
N LEU A 33 23.21 8.89 -0.41
CA LEU A 33 24.27 9.67 -1.03
C LEU A 33 25.20 10.32 0.02
N SER A 34 26.47 10.41 -0.34
CA SER A 34 27.46 11.17 0.42
C SER A 34 27.19 12.68 0.35
N SER A 35 27.73 13.43 1.32
CA SER A 35 27.62 14.89 1.30
C SER A 35 28.23 15.52 0.04
N VAL A 36 29.26 14.90 -0.54
CA VAL A 36 29.93 15.40 -1.76
C VAL A 36 29.04 15.22 -2.99
N GLU A 37 28.37 14.08 -3.11
CA GLU A 37 27.41 13.84 -4.19
C GLU A 37 26.23 14.80 -4.08
N LEU A 38 25.69 14.99 -2.88
CA LEU A 38 24.61 15.94 -2.64
C LEU A 38 25.02 17.38 -2.98
N LEU A 39 26.27 17.77 -2.71
CA LEU A 39 26.78 19.08 -3.14
C LEU A 39 26.76 19.24 -4.66
N ARG A 40 27.25 18.22 -5.38
CA ARG A 40 27.30 18.21 -6.85
C ARG A 40 25.90 18.27 -7.46
N VAL A 41 24.98 17.46 -6.94
CA VAL A 41 23.61 17.36 -7.47
C VAL A 41 22.77 18.59 -7.13
N THR A 42 22.86 19.09 -5.90
CA THR A 42 22.02 20.22 -5.47
C THR A 42 22.59 21.59 -5.87
N GLY A 43 23.92 21.68 -6.05
CA GLY A 43 24.63 22.95 -6.28
C GLY A 43 24.51 23.91 -5.09
N LYS A 44 24.26 23.41 -3.88
CA LYS A 44 24.15 24.21 -2.64
C LYS A 44 25.46 24.15 -1.85
N SER A 45 25.60 24.99 -0.82
CA SER A 45 26.77 24.97 0.07
C SER A 45 26.75 23.76 1.00
N TYR A 46 27.92 23.41 1.56
CA TYR A 46 28.03 22.32 2.54
C TYR A 46 27.16 22.54 3.79
N ALA A 47 27.05 23.79 4.26
CA ALA A 47 26.16 24.15 5.35
C ALA A 47 24.69 23.84 5.01
N THR A 48 24.25 24.20 3.80
CA THR A 48 22.88 23.92 3.34
C THR A 48 22.65 22.42 3.16
N VAL A 49 23.57 21.67 2.56
CA VAL A 49 23.45 20.21 2.40
C VAL A 49 23.35 19.52 3.76
N ARG A 50 24.15 19.92 4.75
CA ARG A 50 24.02 19.39 6.12
C ARG A 50 22.66 19.71 6.74
N GLN A 51 22.13 20.90 6.50
CA GLN A 51 20.80 21.26 6.99
C GLN A 51 19.69 20.45 6.32
N LEU A 52 19.77 20.25 5.00
CA LEU A 52 18.86 19.38 4.26
C LEU A 52 18.92 17.93 4.78
N ALA A 53 20.11 17.39 5.02
CA ALA A 53 20.26 16.05 5.58
C ALA A 53 19.59 15.92 6.96
N ARG A 54 19.67 16.94 7.82
CA ARG A 54 18.94 16.97 9.10
C ARG A 54 17.43 17.00 8.90
N VAL A 55 16.94 17.79 7.96
CA VAL A 55 15.51 17.89 7.63
C VAL A 55 14.99 16.54 7.14
N VAL A 56 15.65 15.94 6.15
CA VAL A 56 15.29 14.62 5.60
C VAL A 56 15.38 13.52 6.67
N SER A 57 16.46 13.50 7.46
CA SER A 57 16.64 12.52 8.55
C SER A 57 15.50 12.61 9.59
N ARG A 58 15.12 13.84 10.00
CA ARG A 58 14.01 14.03 10.94
C ARG A 58 12.67 13.62 10.34
N ALA A 59 12.47 13.83 9.04
CA ALA A 59 11.22 13.49 8.37
C ALA A 59 11.02 11.97 8.23
N CYS A 60 12.09 11.17 8.17
CA CYS A 60 12.00 9.72 8.06
C CYS A 60 12.25 8.97 9.38
N ALA A 61 12.83 9.62 10.39
CA ALA A 61 13.10 9.01 11.69
C ALA A 61 11.80 8.63 12.41
N PRO A 62 11.72 7.43 13.02
CA PRO A 62 10.62 7.10 13.91
C PRO A 62 10.62 8.03 15.13
N ARG A 63 9.43 8.39 15.63
CA ARG A 63 9.32 9.14 16.88
C ARG A 63 9.69 8.22 18.04
N VAL A 64 10.58 8.69 18.92
CA VAL A 64 10.80 8.05 20.22
C VAL A 64 9.55 8.28 21.05
N ILE A 65 8.94 7.18 21.50
CA ILE A 65 7.81 7.18 22.42
C ILE A 65 8.11 6.20 23.54
N THR A 66 7.59 6.48 24.73
CA THR A 66 7.68 5.58 25.87
C THR A 66 6.71 4.40 25.70
N ALA A 67 6.95 3.30 26.42
CA ALA A 67 6.02 2.17 26.45
C ALA A 67 4.63 2.57 26.97
N LEU A 68 4.57 3.54 27.90
CA LEU A 68 3.32 4.11 28.41
C LEU A 68 2.54 4.82 27.30
N GLU A 69 3.19 5.70 26.54
CA GLU A 69 2.57 6.38 25.40
C GLU A 69 2.11 5.40 24.31
N MET A 70 2.86 4.32 24.09
CA MET A 70 2.48 3.28 23.14
C MET A 70 1.21 2.53 23.59
N ARG A 71 1.09 2.22 24.89
CA ARG A 71 -0.08 1.55 25.47
C ARG A 71 -1.32 2.43 25.44
N ASP A 72 -1.17 3.71 25.75
CA ASP A 72 -2.28 4.65 25.84
C ASP A 72 -2.69 5.20 24.45
N ARG A 73 -1.96 4.84 23.40
CA ARG A 73 -2.30 5.19 22.01
C ARG A 73 -3.61 4.48 21.63
N PRO A 74 -4.57 5.19 21.00
CA PRO A 74 -5.77 4.54 20.50
C PRO A 74 -5.38 3.39 19.58
N MET A 75 -6.04 2.24 19.75
CA MET A 75 -5.79 1.07 18.91
C MET A 75 -5.98 1.44 17.43
N ALA A 76 -5.19 0.78 16.57
CA ALA A 76 -5.38 0.90 15.14
C ALA A 76 -6.83 0.58 14.78
N ALA A 77 -7.41 1.33 13.86
CA ALA A 77 -8.74 1.02 13.34
C ALA A 77 -8.71 -0.38 12.70
N PHE A 78 -9.77 -1.15 12.87
CA PHE A 78 -9.91 -2.46 12.25
C PHE A 78 -10.99 -2.40 11.17
N PHE A 79 -10.79 -3.16 10.10
CA PHE A 79 -11.75 -3.38 9.04
C PHE A 79 -12.37 -4.77 9.18
N ALA A 80 -13.64 -4.83 9.59
CA ALA A 80 -14.33 -6.10 9.79
C ALA A 80 -14.46 -6.89 8.49
N THR A 81 -14.21 -8.19 8.57
CA THR A 81 -14.28 -9.12 7.43
C THR A 81 -15.69 -9.61 7.13
N SER A 82 -16.67 -9.24 7.97
CA SER A 82 -18.05 -9.77 7.99
C SER A 82 -18.14 -11.27 8.29
N LEU A 83 -17.07 -11.83 8.87
CA LEU A 83 -16.98 -13.23 9.29
C LEU A 83 -16.77 -13.25 10.80
N PRO A 84 -17.81 -13.42 11.61
CA PRO A 84 -17.73 -13.22 13.06
C PRO A 84 -16.66 -14.07 13.77
N ALA A 85 -16.41 -15.28 13.27
CA ALA A 85 -15.35 -16.13 13.80
C ALA A 85 -13.95 -15.55 13.52
N LEU A 86 -13.71 -15.15 12.26
CA LEU A 86 -12.44 -14.56 11.85
C LEU A 86 -12.22 -13.20 12.50
N ASP A 87 -13.25 -12.36 12.57
CA ASP A 87 -13.16 -11.05 13.22
C ASP A 87 -12.83 -11.16 14.71
N ARG A 88 -13.37 -12.19 15.40
CA ARG A 88 -13.00 -12.46 16.80
C ARG A 88 -11.53 -12.89 16.91
N ASP A 89 -11.09 -13.78 16.03
CA ASP A 89 -9.70 -14.28 16.05
C ASP A 89 -8.70 -13.18 15.68
N LEU A 90 -9.10 -12.22 14.84
CA LEU A 90 -8.35 -11.02 14.47
C LEU A 90 -8.59 -9.81 15.40
N GLN A 91 -9.35 -9.99 16.50
CA GLN A 91 -9.64 -8.94 17.49
C GLN A 91 -10.33 -7.69 16.94
N GLY A 92 -11.17 -7.84 15.92
CA GLY A 92 -11.98 -6.77 15.33
C GLY A 92 -11.97 -6.75 13.80
N GLY A 93 -11.06 -7.50 13.16
CA GLY A 93 -10.94 -7.60 11.71
C GLY A 93 -9.52 -7.30 11.23
N ILE A 94 -9.38 -6.81 10.01
CA ILE A 94 -8.08 -6.52 9.40
C ILE A 94 -7.54 -5.19 9.93
N PRO A 95 -6.35 -5.17 10.55
CA PRO A 95 -5.79 -3.94 11.11
C PRO A 95 -5.37 -2.93 10.02
N CYS A 96 -5.83 -1.68 10.17
CA CYS A 96 -5.39 -0.55 9.35
C CYS A 96 -3.96 -0.14 9.71
N GLY A 97 -3.18 0.30 8.72
CA GLY A 97 -1.78 0.68 8.97
C GLY A 97 -0.80 -0.50 8.94
N SER A 98 -1.27 -1.68 8.53
CA SER A 98 -0.50 -2.91 8.46
C SER A 98 -0.81 -3.70 7.19
N ILE A 99 0.06 -4.64 6.88
CA ILE A 99 -0.11 -5.61 5.79
C ILE A 99 -0.64 -6.91 6.40
N THR A 100 -1.69 -7.47 5.79
CA THR A 100 -2.25 -8.77 6.16
C THR A 100 -2.07 -9.75 5.00
N GLU A 101 -1.25 -10.80 5.21
CA GLU A 101 -1.02 -11.82 4.20
C GLU A 101 -2.06 -12.94 4.28
N VAL A 102 -2.76 -13.19 3.16
CA VAL A 102 -3.68 -14.33 3.01
C VAL A 102 -3.00 -15.41 2.16
N ALA A 103 -2.49 -16.45 2.81
CA ALA A 103 -1.76 -17.54 2.15
C ALA A 103 -2.57 -18.85 2.10
N GLY A 104 -2.34 -19.65 1.05
CA GLY A 104 -2.98 -20.95 0.88
C GLY A 104 -2.92 -21.48 -0.56
N PRO A 105 -3.25 -22.76 -0.78
CA PRO A 105 -3.18 -23.40 -2.10
C PRO A 105 -4.13 -22.74 -3.12
N SER A 106 -3.91 -22.98 -4.41
CA SER A 106 -4.85 -22.49 -5.45
C SER A 106 -6.26 -23.03 -5.19
N GLY A 107 -7.29 -22.23 -5.48
CA GLY A 107 -8.68 -22.61 -5.28
C GLY A 107 -9.21 -22.56 -3.84
N CYS A 108 -8.39 -22.25 -2.81
CA CYS A 108 -8.87 -22.17 -1.42
C CYS A 108 -9.71 -20.91 -1.08
N GLY A 109 -9.99 -20.04 -2.07
CA GLY A 109 -10.86 -18.88 -1.89
C GLY A 109 -10.17 -17.54 -1.64
N LYS A 110 -8.83 -17.42 -1.77
CA LYS A 110 -8.09 -16.15 -1.56
C LYS A 110 -8.65 -14.98 -2.37
N THR A 111 -8.75 -15.14 -3.70
CA THR A 111 -9.32 -14.11 -4.59
C THR A 111 -10.77 -13.79 -4.25
N GLN A 112 -11.56 -14.78 -3.83
CA GLN A 112 -12.95 -14.56 -3.37
C GLN A 112 -12.99 -13.72 -2.09
N PHE A 113 -12.09 -13.98 -1.15
CA PHE A 113 -11.94 -13.20 0.07
C PHE A 113 -11.50 -11.75 -0.24
N CYS A 114 -10.53 -11.56 -1.14
CA CYS A 114 -10.09 -10.24 -1.60
C CYS A 114 -11.22 -9.44 -2.28
N MET A 115 -11.99 -10.06 -3.18
CA MET A 115 -13.15 -9.41 -3.81
C MET A 115 -14.25 -9.08 -2.80
N MET A 116 -14.50 -9.98 -1.83
CA MET A 116 -15.45 -9.73 -0.75
C MET A 116 -15.04 -8.50 0.08
N LEU A 117 -13.79 -8.44 0.54
CA LEU A 117 -13.28 -7.29 1.27
C LEU A 117 -13.38 -5.99 0.44
N SER A 118 -13.15 -6.09 -0.87
CA SER A 118 -13.30 -4.95 -1.79
C SER A 118 -14.72 -4.42 -1.82
N ALA A 119 -15.74 -5.30 -1.90
CA ALA A 119 -17.14 -4.87 -1.81
C ALA A 119 -17.45 -4.23 -0.45
N LEU A 120 -17.05 -4.90 0.64
CA LEU A 120 -17.31 -4.45 2.02
C LEU A 120 -16.67 -3.10 2.33
N ALA A 121 -15.46 -2.83 1.84
CA ALA A 121 -14.75 -1.58 2.10
C ALA A 121 -15.49 -0.35 1.54
N THR A 122 -16.29 -0.53 0.47
CA THR A 122 -17.09 0.55 -0.12
C THR A 122 -18.35 0.90 0.67
N LEU A 123 -18.78 0.03 1.59
CA LEU A 123 -19.96 0.25 2.41
C LEU A 123 -19.76 1.43 3.37
N PRO A 124 -20.86 2.08 3.81
CA PRO A 124 -20.84 3.02 4.91
C PRO A 124 -20.24 2.41 6.18
N ALA A 125 -19.59 3.24 6.98
CA ALA A 125 -19.03 2.82 8.27
C ALA A 125 -20.09 2.26 9.24
N SER A 126 -21.33 2.73 9.15
CA SER A 126 -22.47 2.21 9.93
C SER A 126 -22.83 0.76 9.60
N LEU A 127 -22.41 0.26 8.43
CA LEU A 127 -22.57 -1.13 8.01
C LEU A 127 -21.27 -1.93 8.12
N GLY A 128 -20.25 -1.41 8.80
CA GLY A 128 -18.95 -2.04 8.97
C GLY A 128 -17.97 -1.85 7.81
N GLY A 129 -18.31 -1.01 6.83
CA GLY A 129 -17.39 -0.65 5.74
C GLY A 129 -16.42 0.48 6.10
N LEU A 130 -15.68 0.95 5.11
CA LEU A 130 -14.68 2.02 5.26
C LEU A 130 -15.08 3.33 4.60
N ASP A 131 -16.24 3.36 3.93
CA ASP A 131 -16.76 4.47 3.12
C ASP A 131 -15.69 5.10 2.22
N GLY A 132 -14.91 4.26 1.55
CA GLY A 132 -13.78 4.69 0.74
C GLY A 132 -13.61 3.90 -0.55
N GLY A 133 -12.71 4.39 -1.39
CA GLY A 133 -12.28 3.68 -2.59
C GLY A 133 -11.45 2.44 -2.26
N VAL A 134 -11.36 1.53 -3.20
CA VAL A 134 -10.51 0.34 -3.14
C VAL A 134 -9.58 0.37 -4.34
N ILE A 135 -8.31 0.06 -4.13
CA ILE A 135 -7.40 -0.28 -5.22
C ILE A 135 -7.16 -1.78 -5.17
N TYR A 136 -7.41 -2.46 -6.29
CA TYR A 136 -7.16 -3.88 -6.47
C TYR A 136 -6.09 -4.06 -7.55
N ILE A 137 -4.90 -4.51 -7.16
CA ILE A 137 -3.83 -4.87 -8.09
C ILE A 137 -3.96 -6.37 -8.38
N ASP A 138 -4.46 -6.69 -9.56
CA ASP A 138 -4.64 -8.04 -10.07
C ASP A 138 -3.43 -8.45 -10.93
N THR A 139 -2.78 -9.52 -10.54
CA THR A 139 -1.57 -10.04 -11.19
C THR A 139 -1.80 -11.34 -11.96
N GLU A 140 -2.99 -11.92 -11.83
CA GLU A 140 -3.36 -13.18 -12.48
C GLU A 140 -4.52 -13.00 -13.46
N SER A 141 -5.07 -11.79 -13.60
CA SER A 141 -6.30 -11.52 -14.35
C SER A 141 -7.49 -12.33 -13.82
N ALA A 142 -7.52 -12.57 -12.51
CA ALA A 142 -8.52 -13.40 -11.84
C ALA A 142 -9.73 -12.61 -11.32
N PHE A 143 -9.65 -11.27 -11.32
CA PHE A 143 -10.75 -10.42 -10.87
C PHE A 143 -11.93 -10.46 -11.86
N SER A 144 -13.15 -10.65 -11.36
CA SER A 144 -14.40 -10.54 -12.13
C SER A 144 -15.34 -9.53 -11.49
N ALA A 145 -15.78 -8.56 -12.28
CA ALA A 145 -16.73 -7.54 -11.84
C ALA A 145 -18.12 -8.15 -11.59
N GLU A 146 -18.55 -9.10 -12.42
CA GLU A 146 -19.78 -9.85 -12.24
C GLU A 146 -19.76 -10.57 -10.89
N ARG A 147 -18.64 -11.25 -10.59
CA ARG A 147 -18.47 -11.96 -9.33
C ARG A 147 -18.44 -11.02 -8.13
N LEU A 148 -17.83 -9.84 -8.25
CA LEU A 148 -17.87 -8.81 -7.21
C LEU A 148 -19.31 -8.40 -6.88
N VAL A 149 -20.15 -8.18 -7.91
CA VAL A 149 -21.57 -7.81 -7.74
C VAL A 149 -22.36 -8.94 -7.08
N GLU A 150 -22.13 -10.19 -7.48
CA GLU A 150 -22.74 -11.36 -6.84
C GLU A 150 -22.40 -11.43 -5.34
N ILE A 151 -21.12 -11.25 -5.00
CA ILE A 151 -20.65 -11.26 -3.61
C ILE A 151 -21.30 -10.13 -2.82
N ALA A 152 -21.33 -8.92 -3.38
CA ALA A 152 -21.93 -7.74 -2.74
C ALA A 152 -23.41 -7.99 -2.41
N ARG A 153 -24.21 -8.40 -3.41
CA ARG A 153 -25.63 -8.72 -3.25
C ARG A 153 -25.87 -9.87 -2.27
N GLY A 154 -25.02 -10.90 -2.28
CA GLY A 154 -25.14 -12.02 -1.36
C GLY A 154 -24.82 -11.66 0.10
N ARG A 155 -23.88 -10.73 0.33
CA ARG A 155 -23.44 -10.32 1.67
C ARG A 155 -24.33 -9.27 2.30
N HIS A 156 -24.76 -8.28 1.51
CA HIS A 156 -25.62 -7.19 1.97
C HIS A 156 -26.78 -6.99 1.01
N PRO A 157 -27.75 -7.93 0.98
CA PRO A 157 -28.86 -7.90 0.03
C PRO A 157 -29.74 -6.65 0.19
N GLU A 158 -29.97 -6.22 1.43
CA GLU A 158 -30.75 -5.00 1.75
C GLU A 158 -30.10 -3.73 1.18
N TYR A 159 -28.77 -3.65 1.18
CA TYR A 159 -28.05 -2.47 0.70
C TYR A 159 -27.85 -2.50 -0.81
N PHE A 160 -27.42 -3.63 -1.37
CA PHE A 160 -27.15 -3.77 -2.81
C PHE A 160 -28.38 -4.24 -3.62
N CYS A 161 -29.60 -3.99 -3.12
CA CYS A 161 -30.84 -4.33 -3.79
C CYS A 161 -31.10 -3.49 -5.05
N THR A 162 -30.56 -2.26 -5.11
CA THR A 162 -30.70 -1.33 -6.24
C THR A 162 -29.44 -1.27 -7.09
N ASP A 163 -29.59 -1.02 -8.38
CA ASP A 163 -28.44 -0.81 -9.28
C ASP A 163 -27.64 0.44 -8.94
N GLU A 164 -28.24 1.47 -8.33
CA GLU A 164 -27.53 2.67 -7.88
C GLU A 164 -26.38 2.36 -6.91
N HIS A 165 -26.65 1.59 -5.85
CA HIS A 165 -25.62 1.16 -4.90
C HIS A 165 -24.57 0.24 -5.52
N VAL A 166 -24.97 -0.62 -6.47
CA VAL A 166 -24.04 -1.49 -7.20
C VAL A 166 -23.09 -0.64 -8.06
N ILE A 167 -23.62 0.32 -8.83
CA ILE A 167 -22.83 1.26 -9.65
C ILE A 167 -21.91 2.10 -8.76
N ALA A 168 -22.40 2.58 -7.62
CA ALA A 168 -21.59 3.35 -6.68
C ALA A 168 -20.42 2.53 -6.13
N MET A 169 -20.64 1.26 -5.78
CA MET A 169 -19.60 0.35 -5.31
C MET A 169 -18.59 0.03 -6.42
N THR A 170 -19.05 -0.35 -7.61
CA THR A 170 -18.13 -0.71 -8.72
C THR A 170 -17.29 0.47 -9.18
N ASN A 171 -17.82 1.71 -9.16
CA ASN A 171 -17.05 2.93 -9.45
C ASN A 171 -15.97 3.24 -8.41
N ARG A 172 -16.11 2.74 -7.17
CA ARG A 172 -15.14 2.90 -6.09
C ARG A 172 -14.07 1.81 -6.06
N VAL A 173 -14.22 0.72 -6.82
CA VAL A 173 -13.24 -0.37 -6.91
C VAL A 173 -12.38 -0.19 -8.17
N HIS A 174 -11.16 0.29 -7.99
CA HIS A 174 -10.22 0.57 -9.07
C HIS A 174 -9.28 -0.61 -9.31
N ILE A 175 -9.32 -1.18 -10.50
CA ILE A 175 -8.58 -2.41 -10.83
C ILE A 175 -7.36 -2.07 -11.68
N TYR A 176 -6.19 -2.53 -11.24
CA TYR A 176 -4.93 -2.47 -11.99
C TYR A 176 -4.48 -3.88 -12.36
N ARG A 177 -4.27 -4.13 -13.65
CA ARG A 177 -3.75 -5.40 -14.13
C ARG A 177 -2.24 -5.28 -14.36
N GLU A 178 -1.46 -5.79 -13.42
CA GLU A 178 0.00 -5.69 -13.42
C GLU A 178 0.58 -7.11 -13.45
N LEU A 179 1.04 -7.55 -14.63
CA LEU A 179 1.40 -8.95 -14.90
C LEU A 179 2.88 -9.27 -14.73
N THR A 180 3.70 -8.24 -14.44
CA THR A 180 5.17 -8.35 -14.30
C THR A 180 5.68 -7.71 -13.01
N THR A 181 6.82 -8.16 -12.47
CA THR A 181 7.26 -7.72 -11.13
C THR A 181 7.59 -6.23 -11.17
N GLN A 182 8.13 -5.78 -12.30
CA GLN A 182 8.42 -4.38 -12.58
C GLN A 182 7.15 -3.52 -12.69
N SER A 183 6.08 -4.04 -13.31
CA SER A 183 4.81 -3.31 -13.44
C SER A 183 4.14 -3.12 -12.08
N VAL A 184 4.15 -4.17 -11.22
CA VAL A 184 3.69 -4.08 -9.83
C VAL A 184 4.52 -3.05 -9.06
N LEU A 185 5.84 -3.10 -9.17
CA LEU A 185 6.72 -2.16 -8.48
C LEU A 185 6.43 -0.70 -8.90
N SER A 186 6.37 -0.45 -10.20
CA SER A 186 6.08 0.88 -10.76
C SER A 186 4.70 1.40 -10.34
N ARG A 187 3.71 0.49 -10.22
CA ARG A 187 2.38 0.81 -9.69
C ARG A 187 2.46 1.24 -8.22
N LEU A 188 3.20 0.52 -7.39
CA LEU A 188 3.34 0.85 -5.96
C LEU A 188 4.05 2.19 -5.74
N GLU A 189 5.08 2.51 -6.53
CA GLU A 189 5.82 3.78 -6.44
C GLU A 189 4.97 5.02 -6.81
N SER A 190 4.03 4.84 -7.74
CA SER A 190 3.12 5.89 -8.23
C SER A 190 1.81 6.00 -7.43
N LEU A 191 1.47 4.97 -6.64
CA LEU A 191 0.14 4.82 -6.04
C LEU A 191 -0.27 5.95 -5.07
N GLU A 192 0.70 6.62 -4.46
CA GLU A 192 0.46 7.63 -3.42
C GLU A 192 -0.54 8.71 -3.85
N GLU A 193 -0.43 9.21 -5.08
CA GLU A 193 -1.31 10.26 -5.61
C GLU A 193 -2.72 9.75 -5.86
N GLU A 194 -2.82 8.50 -6.31
CA GLU A 194 -4.09 7.85 -6.56
C GLU A 194 -4.86 7.50 -5.28
N LEU A 195 -4.16 7.04 -4.25
CA LEU A 195 -4.75 6.77 -2.94
C LEU A 195 -5.46 8.01 -2.40
N ILE A 196 -4.86 9.19 -2.60
CA ILE A 196 -5.44 10.48 -2.21
C ILE A 196 -6.62 10.85 -3.11
N ALA A 197 -6.41 10.87 -4.43
CA ALA A 197 -7.42 11.32 -5.38
C ALA A 197 -8.70 10.50 -5.32
N LYS A 198 -8.58 9.18 -5.13
CA LYS A 198 -9.70 8.24 -5.08
C LYS A 198 -10.20 7.95 -3.67
N ARG A 199 -9.64 8.63 -2.64
CA ARG A 199 -10.00 8.44 -1.22
C ARG A 199 -9.97 6.96 -0.83
N VAL A 200 -8.89 6.29 -1.18
CA VAL A 200 -8.75 4.85 -1.01
C VAL A 200 -8.63 4.50 0.47
N ARG A 201 -9.36 3.47 0.88
CA ARG A 201 -9.38 2.95 2.25
C ARG A 201 -9.09 1.46 2.32
N LEU A 202 -8.90 0.77 1.19
CA LEU A 202 -8.38 -0.59 1.13
C LEU A 202 -7.47 -0.72 -0.10
N LEU A 203 -6.29 -1.29 0.09
CA LEU A 203 -5.40 -1.70 -1.00
C LEU A 203 -5.34 -3.22 -1.00
N VAL A 204 -5.49 -3.85 -2.16
CA VAL A 204 -5.36 -5.30 -2.34
C VAL A 204 -4.30 -5.55 -3.41
N LEU A 205 -3.39 -6.50 -3.15
CA LEU A 205 -2.46 -7.03 -4.13
C LEU A 205 -2.65 -8.55 -4.25
N ASP A 206 -3.38 -8.98 -5.27
CA ASP A 206 -3.69 -10.38 -5.55
C ASP A 206 -2.94 -10.86 -6.80
N SER A 207 -1.80 -11.55 -6.68
CA SER A 207 -1.03 -11.86 -5.49
C SER A 207 0.43 -11.47 -5.71
N VAL A 208 1.14 -11.18 -4.61
CA VAL A 208 2.59 -10.94 -4.64
C VAL A 208 3.35 -12.14 -5.24
N ALA A 209 2.90 -13.36 -4.96
CA ALA A 209 3.62 -14.58 -5.31
C ALA A 209 3.46 -15.03 -6.77
N SER A 210 2.43 -14.56 -7.48
CA SER A 210 2.16 -15.03 -8.84
C SER A 210 3.24 -14.61 -9.83
N VAL A 211 3.63 -13.34 -9.76
CA VAL A 211 4.50 -12.69 -10.73
C VAL A 211 5.94 -13.16 -10.55
N LEU A 212 6.39 -13.24 -9.30
CA LEU A 212 7.70 -13.75 -8.94
C LEU A 212 7.89 -15.21 -9.35
N ARG A 213 6.84 -16.04 -9.28
CA ARG A 213 6.90 -17.45 -9.72
C ARG A 213 6.99 -17.58 -11.24
N LYS A 214 6.44 -16.62 -11.99
CA LYS A 214 6.44 -16.65 -13.47
C LYS A 214 7.77 -16.14 -14.05
N GLU A 215 8.38 -15.15 -13.40
CA GLU A 215 9.55 -14.45 -13.96
C GLU A 215 10.89 -14.97 -13.44
N ILE A 216 10.94 -15.52 -12.23
CA ILE A 216 12.22 -15.85 -11.57
C ILE A 216 12.43 -17.36 -11.52
N ASP A 217 13.50 -17.82 -12.18
CA ASP A 217 13.93 -19.21 -12.12
C ASP A 217 14.66 -19.52 -10.81
N LEU A 218 13.96 -20.19 -9.90
CA LEU A 218 14.45 -20.56 -8.57
C LEU A 218 15.51 -21.67 -8.59
N ARG A 219 15.80 -22.26 -9.74
CA ARG A 219 16.86 -23.27 -9.87
C ARG A 219 18.27 -22.68 -9.72
N PHE A 220 18.40 -21.35 -9.81
CA PHE A 220 19.66 -20.65 -9.69
C PHE A 220 19.69 -19.78 -8.41
N LEU A 221 20.83 -19.77 -7.71
CA LEU A 221 21.05 -18.95 -6.51
C LEU A 221 20.83 -17.45 -6.78
N ALA A 222 21.17 -16.99 -7.99
CA ALA A 222 20.94 -15.61 -8.43
C ALA A 222 19.44 -15.25 -8.44
N GLY A 223 18.58 -16.16 -8.89
CA GLY A 223 17.13 -15.95 -8.88
C GLY A 223 16.56 -15.86 -7.46
N VAL A 224 17.12 -16.61 -6.50
CA VAL A 224 16.71 -16.52 -5.09
C VAL A 224 17.04 -15.14 -4.50
N ALA A 225 18.24 -14.61 -4.78
CA ALA A 225 18.66 -13.29 -4.30
C ALA A 225 17.79 -12.17 -4.92
N GLU A 226 17.61 -12.20 -6.23
CA GLU A 226 16.77 -11.23 -6.97
C GLU A 226 15.33 -11.22 -6.44
N ARG A 227 14.74 -12.40 -6.23
CA ARG A 227 13.41 -12.52 -5.64
C ARG A 227 13.34 -11.88 -4.25
N SER A 228 14.33 -12.15 -3.40
CA SER A 228 14.36 -11.64 -2.03
C SER A 228 14.45 -10.12 -2.02
N GLU A 229 15.24 -9.53 -2.92
CA GLU A 229 15.37 -8.09 -3.07
C GLU A 229 14.05 -7.46 -3.51
N LEU A 230 13.42 -7.98 -4.58
CA LEU A 230 12.15 -7.48 -5.10
C LEU A 230 11.01 -7.57 -4.08
N LEU A 231 10.90 -8.70 -3.37
CA LEU A 231 9.92 -8.88 -2.29
C LEU A 231 10.15 -7.88 -1.16
N SER A 232 11.40 -7.70 -0.74
CA SER A 232 11.74 -6.76 0.33
C SER A 232 11.39 -5.32 -0.05
N HIS A 233 11.64 -4.96 -1.32
CA HIS A 233 11.28 -3.65 -1.85
C HIS A 233 9.76 -3.45 -1.88
N GLN A 234 9.01 -4.38 -2.49
CA GLN A 234 7.55 -4.30 -2.53
C GLN A 234 6.93 -4.27 -1.12
N ALA A 235 7.41 -5.11 -0.20
CA ALA A 235 6.93 -5.13 1.19
C ALA A 235 7.21 -3.81 1.91
N ALA A 236 8.38 -3.18 1.67
CA ALA A 236 8.71 -1.89 2.26
C ALA A 236 7.80 -0.76 1.73
N LEU A 237 7.48 -0.76 0.44
CA LEU A 237 6.53 0.17 -0.17
C LEU A 237 5.11 -0.04 0.35
N LEU A 238 4.60 -1.28 0.35
CA LEU A 238 3.28 -1.61 0.89
C LEU A 238 3.17 -1.18 2.36
N LYS A 239 4.21 -1.42 3.16
CA LYS A 239 4.25 -1.02 4.57
C LYS A 239 4.23 0.50 4.73
N TYR A 240 4.95 1.22 3.87
CA TYR A 240 4.88 2.68 3.81
C TYR A 240 3.48 3.17 3.48
N LEU A 241 2.86 2.63 2.43
CA LEU A 241 1.51 3.01 2.02
C LEU A 241 0.48 2.71 3.11
N ALA A 242 0.54 1.52 3.72
CA ALA A 242 -0.33 1.15 4.84
C ALA A 242 -0.25 2.19 5.97
N GLN A 243 0.97 2.50 6.43
CA GLN A 243 1.18 3.36 7.59
C GLN A 243 0.91 4.84 7.32
N GLU A 244 1.37 5.37 6.18
CA GLU A 244 1.22 6.79 5.83
C GLU A 244 -0.26 7.13 5.59
N PHE A 245 -1.04 6.19 5.04
CA PHE A 245 -2.47 6.39 4.76
C PHE A 245 -3.41 5.74 5.78
N SER A 246 -2.87 5.04 6.78
CA SER A 246 -3.65 4.33 7.80
C SER A 246 -4.76 3.44 7.19
N LEU A 247 -4.41 2.68 6.15
CA LEU A 247 -5.31 1.76 5.45
C LEU A 247 -4.84 0.30 5.61
N PRO A 248 -5.75 -0.68 5.55
CA PRO A 248 -5.41 -2.09 5.45
C PRO A 248 -4.89 -2.41 4.04
N VAL A 249 -3.83 -3.21 4.00
CA VAL A 249 -3.19 -3.73 2.79
C VAL A 249 -3.22 -5.26 2.80
#